data_AF-A0A3M0ZL96-F1
#
_entry.id   AF-A0A3M0ZL96-F1
#
_cell.length_a   1.000
_cell.length_b   1.000
_cell.length_c   1.000
_cell.angle_alpha   90.00
_cell.angle_beta   90.00
_cell.angle_gamma   90.00
#
_symmetry.space_group_name_H-M   'P 1'
#
loop_
_entity.id
_entity.type
_entity.pdbx_description
1 polymer ?
#
loop_
_entity_poly.entity_id
_entity_poly.type
_entity_poly.pdbx_seq_one_letter_code
_entity_poly.pdbx_strand_id
1 'polypeptide(L)' 'MALACAVAVCARAVPGRASIAEERKVGEQVAEEARRHLRLVDDYEVQRLIGEIGSRLVAALGTQPFDYEFFVVADDTIN' A
#
# COMPACT_ATOMS: atom_id res chain seq x y z
N MET A 1 35.21 31.22 -9.48
CA MET A 1 34.50 32.43 -9.97
C MET A 1 33.93 32.11 -11.34
N ALA A 2 32.65 32.43 -11.55
CA ALA A 2 31.74 32.03 -12.66
C ALA A 2 31.24 30.56 -12.54
N LEU A 3 30.10 30.22 -11.91
CA LEU A 3 28.69 30.68 -11.96
C LEU A 3 27.84 29.93 -13.02
N ALA A 4 26.80 29.24 -12.52
CA ALA A 4 25.53 28.83 -13.17
C ALA A 4 25.61 27.72 -14.25
N CYS A 5 24.71 26.75 -14.37
CA CYS A 5 23.30 26.68 -14.00
C CYS A 5 22.96 25.33 -13.37
N ALA A 6 22.70 25.28 -12.07
CA ALA A 6 21.83 24.24 -11.54
C ALA A 6 20.41 24.63 -11.96
N VAL A 7 19.93 24.08 -13.07
CA VAL A 7 18.49 24.06 -13.33
C VAL A 7 17.90 23.13 -12.30
N ALA A 8 17.63 23.66 -11.11
CA ALA A 8 16.69 23.07 -10.19
C ALA A 8 15.35 23.11 -10.91
N VAL A 9 15.05 22.06 -11.67
CA VAL A 9 13.67 21.70 -11.96
C VAL A 9 13.10 21.35 -10.59
N CYS A 10 12.61 22.36 -9.88
CA CYS A 10 11.60 22.18 -8.86
C CYS A 10 10.38 21.67 -9.63
N ALA A 11 10.38 20.37 -9.95
CA ALA A 11 9.18 19.67 -10.30
C ALA A 11 8.28 19.88 -9.09
N ARG A 12 7.31 20.79 -9.23
CA ARG A 12 6.23 20.90 -8.27
C ARG A 12 5.69 19.49 -8.16
N ALA A 13 5.88 18.86 -7.01
CA ALA A 13 5.15 17.66 -6.68
C ALA A 13 3.68 18.09 -6.65
N VAL A 14 3.03 18.01 -7.81
CA VAL A 14 1.58 18.08 -7.88
C VAL A 14 1.15 16.91 -7.00
N PRO A 15 0.40 17.12 -5.90
CA PRO A 15 -0.14 16.00 -5.16
C PRO A 15 -0.93 15.19 -6.18
N GLY A 16 -0.45 13.97 -6.45
CA GLY A 16 -1.07 13.08 -7.42
C GLY A 16 -2.46 12.77 -6.91
N ARG A 17 -3.47 13.45 -7.44
CA ARG A 17 -4.87 13.03 -7.26
C ARG A 17 -5.08 11.90 -8.25
N ALA A 18 -4.61 10.71 -7.90
CA ALA A 18 -5.00 9.50 -8.60
C ALA A 18 -6.52 9.35 -8.47
N SER A 19 -7.19 8.98 -9.55
CA SER A 19 -8.54 8.44 -9.47
C SER A 19 -8.55 7.12 -8.69
N ILE A 20 -9.70 6.72 -8.16
CA ILE A 20 -9.85 5.43 -7.48
C ILE A 20 -9.37 4.25 -8.34
N ALA A 21 -9.61 4.30 -9.65
CA ALA A 21 -9.15 3.27 -10.58
C ALA A 21 -7.63 3.27 -10.76
N GLU A 22 -7.00 4.45 -10.84
CA GLU A 22 -5.53 4.57 -10.90
C GLU A 22 -4.88 4.10 -9.60
N GLU A 23 -5.45 4.48 -8.45
CA GLU A 23 -4.96 4.05 -7.14
C GLU A 23 -5.08 2.54 -6.95
N ARG A 24 -6.20 1.93 -7.37
CA ARG A 24 -6.37 0.47 -7.39
C ARG A 24 -5.29 -0.20 -8.23
N LYS A 25 -5.05 0.29 -9.45
CA LYS A 25 -4.01 -0.26 -10.34
C LYS A 25 -2.61 -0.18 -9.71
N VAL A 26 -2.28 0.94 -9.07
CA VAL A 26 -1.00 1.10 -8.36
C VAL A 26 -0.94 0.15 -7.16
N GLY A 27 -2.03 0.02 -6.39
CA GLY A 27 -2.13 -0.90 -5.26
C GLY A 27 -1.91 -2.37 -5.66
N GLU A 28 -2.49 -2.81 -6.78
CA GLU A 28 -2.28 -4.15 -7.34
C GLU A 28 -0.80 -4.39 -7.67
N GLN A 29 -0.15 -3.45 -8.35
CA GLN A 29 1.28 -3.52 -8.68
C GLN A 29 2.17 -3.59 -7.43
N VAL A 30 1.85 -2.77 -6.42
CA VAL A 30 2.58 -2.77 -5.14
C VAL A 30 2.36 -4.09 -4.41
N ALA A 31 1.14 -4.63 -4.39
CA ALA A 31 0.84 -5.91 -3.75
C ALA A 31 1.55 -7.07 -4.45
N GLU A 32 1.61 -7.08 -5.78
CA GLU A 32 2.40 -8.06 -6.54
C GLU A 32 3.88 -8.01 -6.17
N GLU A 33 4.46 -6.80 -6.13
CA GLU A 33 5.87 -6.63 -5.81
C GLU A 33 6.19 -6.98 -4.35
N ALA A 34 5.29 -6.65 -3.43
CA ALA A 34 5.38 -7.01 -2.02
C ALA A 34 5.36 -8.54 -1.85
N ARG A 35 4.47 -9.27 -2.55
CA ARG A 35 4.42 -10.74 -2.51
C ARG A 35 5.71 -11.38 -3.04
N ARG A 36 6.45 -10.71 -3.93
CA ARG A 36 7.73 -11.21 -4.46
C ARG A 36 8.90 -11.02 -3.47
N HIS A 37 8.87 -9.96 -2.67
CA HIS A 37 10.02 -9.55 -1.85
C HIS A 37 9.83 -9.80 -0.36
N LEU A 38 8.60 -9.83 0.12
CA LEU A 38 8.28 -10.05 1.53
C LEU A 38 8.04 -11.52 1.80
N ARG A 39 8.49 -11.97 2.98
CA ARG A 39 8.12 -13.28 3.50
C ARG A 39 6.73 -13.17 4.11
N LEU A 40 5.72 -13.66 3.41
CA LEU A 40 4.35 -13.69 3.93
C LEU A 40 4.11 -14.96 4.74
N VAL A 41 3.29 -14.85 5.78
CA VAL A 41 2.82 -16.01 6.55
C VAL A 41 1.73 -16.71 5.73
N ASP A 42 2.00 -17.95 5.34
CA ASP A 42 1.07 -18.82 4.63
C ASP A 42 0.47 -19.86 5.60
N ASP A 43 -0.38 -19.36 6.50
CA ASP A 43 -1.12 -20.18 7.46
C ASP A 43 -2.61 -19.80 7.38
N TYR A 44 -3.46 -20.82 7.16
CA TYR A 44 -4.90 -20.63 6.96
C TYR A 44 -5.58 -19.99 8.18
N GLU A 45 -5.24 -20.41 9.39
CA GLU A 45 -5.88 -19.89 10.61
C GLU A 45 -5.45 -18.46 10.88
N VAL A 46 -4.17 -18.14 10.64
CA VAL A 46 -3.66 -16.77 10.75
C VAL A 46 -4.37 -15.86 9.74
N GLN A 47 -4.46 -16.27 8.48
CA GLN A 47 -5.13 -15.50 7.43
C GLN A 47 -6.62 -15.31 7.74
N ARG A 48 -7.31 -16.36 8.19
CA ARG A 48 -8.72 -16.28 8.58
C ARG A 48 -8.94 -15.28 9.71
N LEU A 49 -8.14 -15.37 10.78
CA LEU A 49 -8.26 -14.48 11.94
C LEU A 49 -8.01 -13.02 11.57
N ILE A 50 -6.94 -12.74 10.83
CA ILE A 50 -6.60 -11.37 10.42
C ILE A 50 -7.64 -10.83 9.43
N GLY A 51 -8.13 -11.66 8.51
CA GLY A 51 -9.22 -11.30 7.61
C GLY A 51 -10.51 -10.95 8.35
N GLU A 52 -10.90 -11.72 9.37
CA GLU A 52 -12.06 -11.43 10.22
C GLU A 52 -11.92 -10.12 11.00
N ILE A 53 -10.75 -9.87 11.60
CA ILE A 53 -10.47 -8.63 12.33
C ILE A 53 -10.52 -7.43 11.36
N GLY A 54 -9.79 -7.52 10.24
CA GLY A 54 -9.73 -6.47 9.24
C GLY A 54 -11.10 -6.14 8.66
N SER A 55 -11.90 -7.16 8.34
CA SER A 55 -13.27 -6.98 7.82
C SER A 55 -14.17 -6.26 8.81
N ARG A 56 -14.08 -6.58 10.11
CA ARG A 56 -14.84 -5.89 11.17
C ARG A 56 -14.43 -4.42 11.29
N LEU A 57 -13.16 -4.10 11.13
CA LEU A 57 -12.66 -2.72 11.16
C LEU A 57 -13.16 -1.93 9.96
N VAL A 58 -13.03 -2.49 8.75
CA VAL A 58 -13.51 -1.84 7.51
C VAL A 58 -15.02 -1.60 7.55
N ALA A 59 -15.80 -2.56 8.06
CA ALA A 59 -17.25 -2.40 8.20
C ALA A 59 -17.64 -1.21 9.10
N ALA A 60 -16.82 -0.87 10.09
CA ALA A 60 -17.06 0.29 10.96
C ALA A 60 -16.80 1.64 10.26
N LEU A 61 -16.08 1.67 9.14
CA LEU A 61 -15.74 2.88 8.38
C LEU A 61 -16.86 3.33 7.41
N GLY A 62 -17.93 2.55 7.26
CA GLY A 62 -18.97 2.80 6.26
C GLY A 62 -18.50 2.47 4.83
N THR A 63 -19.12 3.10 3.83
CA THR A 63 -18.81 2.80 2.41
C THR A 63 -17.37 3.18 2.07
N GLN A 64 -16.61 2.19 1.60
CA GLN A 64 -15.24 2.37 1.16
C GLN A 64 -15.11 2.20 -0.37
N PRO A 65 -14.17 2.89 -1.02
CA PRO A 65 -13.99 2.81 -2.46
C PRO A 65 -13.10 1.65 -2.92
N PHE A 66 -12.56 0.85 -1.99
CA PHE A 66 -11.62 -0.24 -2.25
C PHE A 66 -12.09 -1.56 -1.64
N ASP A 67 -11.65 -2.65 -2.26
CA ASP A 67 -11.70 -3.99 -1.67
C ASP A 67 -10.42 -4.18 -0.84
N TYR A 68 -10.58 -4.44 0.45
CA TYR A 68 -9.44 -4.56 1.36
C TYR A 68 -8.94 -6.00 1.42
N GLU A 69 -7.63 -6.17 1.23
CA GLU A 69 -6.92 -7.43 1.43
C GLU A 69 -5.89 -7.26 2.56
N PHE A 70 -5.77 -8.27 3.41
CA PHE A 70 -4.86 -8.24 4.56
C PHE A 70 -3.79 -9.32 4.43
N PHE A 71 -2.54 -8.94 4.69
CA PHE A 71 -1.37 -9.81 4.63
C PHE A 71 -0.60 -9.74 5.93
N VAL A 72 -0.02 -10.86 6.35
CA VAL A 72 0.87 -10.93 7.50
C VAL A 72 2.29 -11.16 7.00
N VAL A 73 3.20 -10.27 7.39
CA VAL A 73 4.62 -10.35 7.04
C VAL A 73 5.36 -11.02 8.19
N ALA A 74 6.18 -12.03 7.88
CA ALA A 74 7.06 -12.71 8.82
C ALA A 74 8.31 -11.85 9.10
N ASP A 75 8.12 -10.87 9.98
CA ASP A 75 9.12 -9.94 10.48
C ASP A 75 9.01 -9.86 12.02
N ASP A 76 10.16 -9.93 12.71
CA ASP A 76 10.21 -9.93 14.18
C ASP A 76 10.18 -8.50 14.77
N THR A 77 10.13 -7.48 13.91
CA THR A 77 10.02 -6.07 14.30
C THR A 77 8.56 -5.59 14.25
N ILE A 78 8.20 -4.68 15.17
CA ILE A 78 6.89 -4.02 15.16
C ILE A 78 6.96 -2.79 14.25
N ASN A 79 5.96 -2.65 13.36
CA ASN A 79 5.77 -1.53 12.45
C ASN A 79 4.33 -0.99 12.56
#